data_AF-A0A177AGN2-F1
#
_entry.id   AF-A0A177AGN2-F1
#
_cell.length_a   1.000
_cell.length_b   1.000
_cell.length_c   1.000
_cell.angle_alpha   90.00
_cell.angle_beta   90.00
_cell.angle_gamma   90.00
#
_symmetry.space_group_name_H-M   'P 1'
#
loop_
_entity.id
_entity.type
_entity.pdbx_description
1 polymer ?
#
loop_
_entity_poly.entity_id
_entity_poly.type
_entity_poly.pdbx_seq_one_letter_code
_entity_poly.pdbx_strand_id
1 'polypeptide(L)'
;MAQRILITCKSHKVPGPDSEKATLLANQACQKVWGRDFNEGLGDRITLEGEFTYGVRCNLLVDNGPLDSEDYTTSFFRWNGEALVLTQLPASILKTLEERFQFNPANRPKRVCYTDEEYKDSARRNMTNL
;
A
#
# COMPACT_ATOMS: atom_id res chain seq x y z
N MET A 1 14.79 13.85 5.30
CA MET A 1 14.20 13.38 4.04
C MET A 1 13.72 11.95 4.24
N ALA A 2 12.43 11.73 4.09
CA ALA A 2 11.84 10.39 4.13
C ALA A 2 11.90 9.71 2.76
N GLN A 3 11.69 8.40 2.71
CA GLN A 3 11.63 7.63 1.49
C GLN A 3 10.40 6.75 1.48
N ARG A 4 9.78 6.64 0.31
CA ARG A 4 8.58 5.87 0.06
C ARG A 4 8.80 4.96 -1.13
N ILE A 5 8.42 3.70 -0.98
CA ILE A 5 8.44 2.73 -2.06
C ILE A 5 7.01 2.24 -2.27
N LEU A 6 6.42 2.55 -3.41
CA LEU A 6 5.12 2.03 -3.81
C LEU A 6 5.31 0.84 -4.75
N ILE A 7 4.61 -0.24 -4.47
CA ILE A 7 4.58 -1.45 -5.27
C ILE A 7 3.14 -1.74 -5.67
N THR A 8 2.87 -1.85 -6.97
CA THR A 8 1.57 -2.34 -7.47
C THR A 8 1.72 -3.75 -8.03
N CYS A 9 0.84 -4.65 -7.59
CA CYS A 9 0.83 -6.06 -7.96
C CYS A 9 -0.54 -6.55 -8.42
N LYS A 10 -0.53 -7.63 -9.21
CA LYS A 10 -1.68 -8.55 -9.29
C LYS A 10 -1.41 -9.66 -8.28
N SER A 11 -2.22 -9.73 -7.24
CA SER A 11 -2.05 -10.61 -6.07
C SER A 11 -1.73 -12.07 -6.39
N HIS A 12 -2.47 -12.68 -7.33
CA HIS A 12 -2.31 -14.07 -7.76
C HIS A 12 -1.03 -14.33 -8.57
N LYS A 13 -0.35 -13.27 -9.03
CA LYS A 13 0.93 -13.41 -9.75
C LYS A 13 2.14 -13.34 -8.82
N VAL A 14 1.94 -13.00 -7.54
CA VAL A 14 3.03 -13.00 -6.56
C VAL A 14 3.12 -14.44 -6.01
N PRO A 15 4.31 -15.06 -6.02
CA PRO A 15 4.46 -16.43 -5.55
C PRO A 15 4.36 -16.51 -4.01
N GLY A 16 4.05 -17.72 -3.52
CA GLY A 16 4.00 -18.04 -2.10
C GLY A 16 2.63 -17.84 -1.44
N PRO A 17 2.52 -18.19 -0.14
CA PRO A 17 1.32 -17.98 0.67
C PRO A 17 0.97 -16.50 0.81
N ASP A 18 -0.32 -16.17 0.93
CA ASP A 18 -0.78 -14.78 1.03
C ASP A 18 -0.16 -14.01 2.21
N SER A 19 0.13 -14.70 3.32
CA SER A 19 0.80 -14.15 4.50
C SER A 19 2.25 -13.73 4.25
N GLU A 20 2.90 -14.26 3.22
CA GLU A 20 4.32 -14.03 2.93
C GLU A 20 4.54 -13.04 1.77
N LYS A 21 3.53 -12.82 0.93
CA LYS A 21 3.63 -11.98 -0.28
C LYS A 21 4.03 -10.55 0.02
N ALA A 22 3.50 -9.96 1.09
CA ALA A 22 3.86 -8.59 1.48
C ALA A 22 5.35 -8.49 1.81
N THR A 23 5.85 -9.40 2.64
CA THR A 23 7.26 -9.45 3.05
C THR A 23 8.18 -9.71 1.87
N LEU A 24 7.81 -10.63 0.96
CA LEU A 24 8.56 -10.90 -0.27
C LEU A 24 8.75 -9.63 -1.11
N LEU A 25 7.63 -8.94 -1.40
CA LEU A 25 7.65 -7.72 -2.21
C LEU A 25 8.42 -6.60 -1.51
N ALA A 26 8.23 -6.44 -0.20
CA ALA A 26 8.95 -5.44 0.59
C ALA A 26 10.45 -5.69 0.58
N ASN A 27 10.92 -6.91 0.87
CA ASN A 27 12.35 -7.26 0.85
C ASN A 27 12.97 -6.98 -0.53
N GLN A 28 12.32 -7.44 -1.61
CA GLN A 28 12.84 -7.18 -2.95
C GLN A 28 12.93 -5.70 -3.29
N ALA A 29 11.96 -4.90 -2.86
CA ALA A 29 11.94 -3.47 -3.12
C ALA A 29 12.98 -2.72 -2.27
N CYS A 30 13.07 -3.06 -0.97
CA CYS A 30 14.09 -2.54 -0.06
C CYS A 30 15.50 -2.87 -0.56
N GLN A 31 15.74 -4.08 -1.08
CA GLN A 31 17.03 -4.44 -1.66
C GLN A 31 17.38 -3.55 -2.86
N LYS A 32 16.40 -3.23 -3.71
CA LYS A 32 16.61 -2.37 -4.89
C LYS A 32 16.86 -0.91 -4.54
N VAL A 33 16.24 -0.38 -3.48
CA VAL A 33 16.30 1.05 -3.14
C VAL A 33 17.31 1.34 -2.02
N TRP A 34 17.43 0.45 -1.05
CA TRP A 34 18.22 0.62 0.18
C TRP A 34 19.36 -0.39 0.34
N GLY A 35 19.45 -1.43 -0.50
CA GLY A 35 20.49 -2.46 -0.40
C GLY A 35 20.38 -3.38 0.82
N ARG A 36 19.17 -3.49 1.40
CA ARG A 36 18.87 -4.34 2.56
C ARG A 36 17.41 -4.81 2.54
N ASP A 37 17.09 -5.81 3.35
CA ASP A 37 15.72 -6.27 3.54
C ASP A 37 14.89 -5.28 4.38
N PHE A 38 13.57 -5.47 4.36
CA PHE A 38 12.65 -4.76 5.22
C PHE A 38 12.96 -5.04 6.69
N ASN A 39 12.95 -3.99 7.51
CA ASN A 39 13.27 -4.10 8.93
C ASN A 39 12.53 -3.03 9.74
N GLU A 40 11.50 -3.46 10.48
CA GLU A 40 10.73 -2.60 11.38
C GLU A 40 11.60 -1.96 12.48
N GLY A 41 12.64 -2.67 12.94
CA GLY A 41 13.60 -2.16 13.94
C GLY A 41 14.44 -0.98 13.42
N LEU A 42 14.51 -0.79 12.10
CA LEU A 42 15.13 0.40 11.48
C LEU A 42 14.10 1.48 11.14
N GLY A 43 12.85 1.31 11.60
CA GLY A 43 11.75 2.25 11.37
C GLY A 43 11.04 2.08 10.04
N ASP A 44 11.27 0.98 9.30
CA ASP A 44 10.49 0.68 8.10
C ASP A 44 9.04 0.38 8.47
N ARG A 45 8.11 0.82 7.62
CA ARG A 45 6.67 0.64 7.84
C ARG A 45 6.02 0.12 6.57
N ILE A 46 5.25 -0.94 6.70
CA ILE A 46 4.44 -1.49 5.60
C ILE A 46 3.00 -1.02 5.70
N THR A 47 2.38 -0.73 4.56
CA THR A 47 0.94 -0.54 4.44
C THR A 47 0.44 -1.26 3.20
N LEU A 48 -0.49 -2.19 3.40
CA LEU A 48 -1.16 -2.91 2.31
C LEU A 48 -2.52 -2.28 2.03
N GLU A 49 -2.78 -2.00 0.76
CA GLU A 49 -4.11 -1.70 0.25
C GLU A 49 -4.59 -2.85 -0.63
N GLY A 50 -5.79 -3.32 -0.30
CA GLY A 50 -6.39 -4.48 -0.92
C GLY A 50 -5.94 -5.74 -0.21
N GLU A 51 -6.33 -6.87 -0.79
CA GLU A 51 -6.03 -8.19 -0.26
C GLU A 51 -5.31 -8.99 -1.34
N PHE A 52 -4.57 -10.01 -0.93
CA PHE A 52 -3.95 -10.94 -1.86
C PHE A 52 -4.96 -11.92 -2.48
N THR A 53 -6.13 -11.43 -2.89
CA THR A 53 -7.23 -12.21 -3.45
C THR A 53 -7.15 -12.29 -4.97
N TYR A 54 -7.50 -13.44 -5.56
CA TYR A 54 -7.38 -13.67 -7.01
C TYR A 54 -8.01 -12.56 -7.87
N GLY A 55 -7.31 -12.14 -8.94
CA GLY A 55 -7.76 -11.09 -9.85
C GLY A 55 -7.70 -9.64 -9.33
N VAL A 56 -7.46 -9.43 -8.03
CA VAL A 56 -7.44 -8.09 -7.41
C VAL A 56 -6.06 -7.43 -7.56
N ARG A 57 -6.06 -6.11 -7.78
CA ARG A 57 -4.84 -5.30 -7.70
C ARG A 57 -4.55 -4.97 -6.24
N CYS A 58 -3.31 -5.22 -5.82
CA CYS A 58 -2.80 -4.87 -4.51
C CYS A 58 -1.81 -3.72 -4.64
N ASN A 59 -1.84 -2.78 -3.71
CA ASN A 59 -0.80 -1.78 -3.54
C ASN A 59 -0.11 -2.01 -2.19
N LEU A 60 1.21 -2.08 -2.20
CA LEU A 60 2.03 -2.19 -1.00
C LEU A 60 2.91 -0.94 -0.93
N LEU A 61 2.81 -0.22 0.17
CA LEU A 61 3.70 0.90 0.48
C LEU A 61 4.72 0.46 1.53
N VAL A 62 5.97 0.81 1.30
CA VAL A 62 7.05 0.71 2.28
C VAL A 62 7.62 2.10 2.52
N ASP A 63 7.52 2.58 3.75
CA ASP A 63 7.93 3.92 4.16
C ASP A 63 9.12 3.81 5.13
N ASN A 64 10.13 4.68 4.97
CA ASN A 64 11.23 4.84 5.94
C ASN A 64 11.54 6.34 6.16
N GLY A 65 11.85 6.71 7.39
CA GLY A 65 12.19 8.08 7.79
C GLY A 65 11.22 8.70 8.80
N PRO A 66 11.45 9.95 9.21
CA PRO A 66 10.67 10.66 10.24
C PRO A 66 9.20 10.85 9.82
N LEU A 67 8.27 10.64 10.74
CA LEU A 67 6.82 10.72 10.46
C LEU A 67 6.34 12.14 10.14
N ASP A 68 7.06 13.14 10.59
CA ASP A 68 6.85 14.57 10.39
C ASP A 68 7.63 15.13 9.19
N SER A 69 8.27 14.26 8.40
CA SER A 69 8.99 14.70 7.20
C SER A 69 8.02 15.25 6.17
N GLU A 70 8.16 16.55 5.85
CA GLU A 70 7.40 17.22 4.79
C GLU A 70 7.90 16.82 3.38
N ASP A 71 9.17 16.41 3.30
CA ASP A 71 9.81 15.97 2.05
C ASP A 71 10.06 14.46 2.05
N TYR A 72 9.62 13.78 0.98
CA TYR A 72 9.99 12.40 0.71
C TYR A 72 10.17 12.10 -0.78
N THR A 73 11.10 11.20 -1.08
CA THR A 73 11.25 10.65 -2.44
C THR A 73 10.39 9.40 -2.61
N THR A 74 9.77 9.24 -3.78
CA THR A 74 8.94 8.06 -4.07
C THR A 74 9.54 7.23 -5.20
N SER A 75 9.88 5.98 -4.90
CA SER A 75 10.19 4.94 -5.88
C SER A 75 8.92 4.14 -6.20
N PHE A 76 8.63 3.92 -7.49
CA PHE A 76 7.44 3.17 -7.90
C PHE A 76 7.82 1.91 -8.68
N PHE A 77 7.33 0.77 -8.22
CA PHE A 77 7.55 -0.53 -8.84
C PHE A 77 6.23 -1.19 -9.22
N ARG A 78 6.27 -1.91 -10.33
CA ARG A 78 5.20 -2.82 -10.73
C ARG A 78 5.71 -4.25 -10.73
N TRP A 79 4.94 -5.15 -10.13
CA TRP A 79 5.16 -6.59 -10.25
C TRP A 79 4.68 -7.08 -11.62
N ASN A 80 5.57 -7.65 -12.43
CA ASN A 80 5.21 -8.19 -13.76
C ASN A 80 4.79 -9.68 -13.72
N GLY A 81 5.03 -10.37 -12.61
CA GLY A 81 4.86 -11.83 -12.48
C GLY A 81 6.13 -12.56 -12.07
N GLU A 82 7.28 -11.91 -12.23
CA GLU A 82 8.62 -12.48 -12.00
C GLU A 82 9.51 -11.56 -11.17
N ALA A 83 9.43 -10.24 -11.42
CA ALA A 83 10.27 -9.25 -10.76
C ALA A 83 9.55 -7.91 -10.56
N LEU A 84 10.10 -7.10 -9.65
CA LEU A 84 9.78 -5.68 -9.50
C LEU A 84 10.47 -4.86 -10.59
N VAL A 85 9.66 -4.18 -11.41
CA VAL A 85 10.13 -3.29 -12.48
C VAL A 85 9.92 -1.84 -12.05
N LEU A 86 11.00 -1.06 -12.00
CA LEU A 86 10.94 0.37 -11.71
C LEU A 86 10.15 1.06 -12.83
N THR A 87 9.17 1.87 -12.46
CA THR A 87 8.24 2.52 -13.38
C THR A 87 8.09 3.98 -13.00
N GLN A 88 7.75 4.84 -13.96
CA GLN A 88 7.37 6.21 -13.65
C GLN A 88 6.06 6.24 -12.87
N LEU A 89 6.02 7.02 -11.79
CA LEU A 89 4.84 7.19 -10.97
C LEU A 89 3.77 7.97 -11.75
N PRO A 90 2.60 7.37 -12.07
CA PRO A 90 1.53 8.09 -12.72
C PRO A 90 0.95 9.16 -11.79
N ALA A 91 0.62 10.35 -12.31
CA ALA A 91 0.07 11.46 -11.53
C ALA A 91 -1.22 11.08 -10.75
N SER A 92 -2.06 10.20 -11.31
CA SER A 92 -3.26 9.69 -10.65
C SER A 92 -2.97 8.86 -9.39
N ILE A 93 -1.85 8.13 -9.39
CA ILE A 93 -1.39 7.36 -8.24
C ILE A 93 -0.79 8.30 -7.20
N LEU A 94 -0.03 9.32 -7.61
CA LEU A 94 0.50 10.33 -6.69
C LEU A 94 -0.60 10.99 -5.87
N LYS A 95 -1.67 11.44 -6.53
CA LYS A 95 -2.86 12.00 -5.86
C LYS A 95 -3.47 11.02 -4.85
N THR A 96 -3.54 9.74 -5.21
CA THR A 96 -4.06 8.70 -4.31
C THR A 96 -3.17 8.50 -3.09
N LEU A 97 -1.85 8.55 -3.25
CA LEU A 97 -0.90 8.47 -2.15
C LEU A 97 -1.06 9.64 -1.17
N GLU A 98 -1.22 10.84 -1.68
CA GLU A 98 -1.46 12.05 -0.89
C GLU A 98 -2.80 11.98 -0.16
N GLU A 99 -3.89 11.65 -0.85
CA GLU A 99 -5.23 11.71 -0.26
C GLU A 99 -5.51 10.57 0.73
N ARG A 100 -5.01 9.36 0.44
CA ARG A 100 -5.43 8.13 1.15
C ARG A 100 -4.33 7.45 1.93
N PHE A 101 -3.07 7.66 1.55
CA PHE A 101 -1.91 6.94 2.11
C PHE A 101 -0.85 7.91 2.62
N GLN A 102 -1.30 8.87 3.43
CA GLN A 102 -0.42 9.81 4.13
C GLN A 102 0.77 9.10 4.79
N PHE A 103 1.96 9.72 4.66
CA PHE A 103 3.21 9.16 5.17
C PHE A 103 3.17 8.95 6.68
N ASN A 104 2.63 9.94 7.39
CA ASN A 104 2.26 9.78 8.79
C ASN A 104 0.97 8.94 8.89
N PRO A 105 1.01 7.75 9.51
CA PRO A 105 -0.19 6.94 9.70
C PRO A 105 -1.32 7.65 10.46
N ALA A 106 -0.99 8.57 11.37
CA ALA A 106 -1.97 9.33 12.14
C ALA A 106 -2.80 10.30 11.29
N ASN A 107 -2.27 10.73 10.14
CA ASN A 107 -2.93 11.66 9.23
C ASN A 107 -3.77 10.96 8.16
N ARG A 108 -3.76 9.62 8.10
CA ARG A 108 -4.52 8.88 7.09
C ARG A 108 -6.02 9.04 7.34
N PRO A 109 -6.83 9.25 6.29
CA PRO A 109 -8.28 9.32 6.46
C PRO A 109 -8.78 8.00 7.04
N LYS A 110 -9.61 8.09 8.08
CA LYS A 110 -10.27 6.92 8.66
C LYS A 110 -11.17 6.30 7.59
N ARG A 111 -10.95 5.02 7.27
CA ARG A 111 -11.92 4.28 6.47
C ARG A 111 -13.18 4.09 7.30
N VAL A 112 -14.33 4.36 6.70
CA VAL A 112 -15.61 3.97 7.30
C VAL A 112 -15.69 2.46 7.19
N CYS A 113 -15.37 1.76 8.28
CA CYS A 113 -15.72 0.36 8.43
C CYS A 113 -17.10 0.33 9.10
N TYR A 114 -18.08 -0.21 8.38
CA TYR A 114 -19.36 -0.51 8.97
C TYR A 114 -19.25 -1.85 9.70
N THR A 115 -19.83 -1.94 10.90
CA THR A 115 -20.23 -3.25 11.43
C THR A 115 -21.33 -3.84 10.53
N ASP A 116 -21.58 -5.16 10.64
CA ASP A 116 -22.65 -5.81 9.86
C ASP A 116 -24.01 -5.12 10.06
N GLU A 117 -24.24 -4.60 11.26
CA GLU A 117 -25.42 -3.84 11.67
C GLU A 117 -25.46 -2.46 11.02
N GLU A 118 -24.35 -1.71 11.04
CA GLU A 118 -24.25 -0.40 10.39
C GLU A 118 -24.34 -0.52 8.85
N TYR A 119 -23.88 -1.64 8.29
CA TYR A 119 -24.02 -1.93 6.87
C TYR A 119 -25.49 -2.18 6.50
N LYS A 120 -26.21 -2.98 7.30
CA LYS A 120 -27.65 -3.21 7.10
C LYS A 120 -28.45 -1.92 7.21
N ASP A 121 -28.12 -1.05 8.17
CA ASP A 121 -28.83 0.22 8.36
C ASP A 121 -28.53 1.24 7.26
N SER A 122 -27.28 1.34 6.80
CA SER A 122 -26.93 2.21 5.66
C SER A 122 -27.57 1.73 4.35
N ALA A 123 -27.61 0.42 4.10
CA ALA A 123 -28.30 -0.16 2.95
C ALA A 123 -29.82 0.12 2.98
N ARG A 124 -30.46 0.01 4.16
CA ARG A 124 -31.89 0.30 4.34
C ARG A 124 -32.21 1.78 4.12
N ARG A 125 -31.42 2.70 4.66
CA ARG A 125 -31.61 4.16 4.46
C ARG A 125 -31.51 4.57 2.99
N ASN A 126 -30.61 3.95 2.23
CA ASN A 126 -30.47 4.24 0.80
C ASN A 126 -31.61 3.68 -0.06
N MET A 127 -32.36 2.69 0.44
CA MET A 127 -33.55 2.12 -0.22
C MET A 127 -34.85 2.90 0.04
N THR A 128 -34.87 3.83 1.00
CA THR A 128 -36.09 4.57 1.38
C THR A 128 -36.19 5.94 0.68
N ASN A 129 -35.19 6.31 -0.13
CA ASN A 129 -35.14 7.57 -0.88
C ASN A 129 -35.39 7.38 -2.39
N LEU A 130 -36.00 6.26 -2.79
CA LEU A 130 -36.46 5.96 -4.16
C LEU A 130 -37.98 5.80 -4.20
#